data_AF-A0A367MGT9-F1
#
_entry.id   AF-A0A367MGT9-F1
#
_cell.length_a   1.000
_cell.length_b   1.000
_cell.length_c   1.000
_cell.angle_alpha   90.00
_cell.angle_beta   90.00
_cell.angle_gamma   90.00
#
_symmetry.space_group_name_H-M   'P 1'
#
loop_
_entity.id
_entity.type
_entity.pdbx_description
1 polymer ?
#
loop_
_entity_poly.entity_id
_entity_poly.type
_entity_poly.pdbx_seq_one_letter_code
_entity_poly.pdbx_strand_id
1 'polypeptide(L)'
;MINPNSVEIVDNGLDFFSKEGNGKMWLTTKATLEVVSLATKKGLAISKIEGFIWHKDVGRFEARLDAIFEGLVNPVKVPDDINNNNTRAKESTEEDASLGHDAFIVTIASRK
;
A
#
# COMPACT_ATOMS: atom_id res chain seq x y z
N MET A 1 -5.01 21.02 23.55
CA MET A 1 -5.75 19.88 22.97
C MET A 1 -5.11 19.55 21.65
N ILE A 2 -4.44 18.39 21.54
CA ILE A 2 -3.96 17.88 20.25
C ILE A 2 -5.19 17.34 19.51
N ASN A 3 -5.43 17.80 18.28
CA ASN A 3 -6.51 17.27 17.45
C ASN A 3 -6.16 15.81 17.07
N PRO A 4 -6.90 14.78 17.55
CA PRO A 4 -6.48 13.39 17.40
C PRO A 4 -6.64 12.81 15.98
N ASN A 5 -7.15 13.57 15.00
CA ASN A 5 -7.68 13.00 13.76
C ASN A 5 -7.10 13.56 12.44
N SER A 6 -5.96 14.24 12.41
CA SER A 6 -5.27 14.43 11.13
C SER A 6 -4.47 13.18 10.81
N VAL A 7 -5.14 12.16 10.27
CA VAL A 7 -4.43 11.07 9.59
C VAL A 7 -3.59 11.70 8.48
N GLU A 8 -2.28 11.59 8.60
CA GLU A 8 -1.35 12.07 7.58
C GLU A 8 -1.28 11.04 6.46
N ILE A 9 -1.67 11.46 5.24
CA ILE A 9 -1.40 10.69 4.04
C ILE A 9 0.02 10.97 3.57
N VAL A 10 0.85 9.94 3.54
CA VAL A 10 2.26 10.03 3.22
C VAL A 10 2.44 9.95 1.71
N ASP A 11 3.17 10.91 1.12
CA ASP A 11 3.45 10.99 -0.32
C ASP A 11 4.88 10.53 -0.69
N ASN A 12 5.54 9.80 0.21
CA ASN A 12 6.90 9.26 0.01
C ASN A 12 6.98 7.80 0.45
N GLY A 13 7.24 6.88 -0.48
CA GLY A 13 7.35 5.45 -0.20
C GLY A 13 8.57 5.05 0.62
N LEU A 14 9.59 5.91 0.76
CA LEU A 14 10.72 5.64 1.65
C LEU A 14 10.31 5.71 3.13
N ASP A 15 9.36 6.58 3.46
CA ASP A 15 8.86 6.74 4.83
C ASP A 15 8.18 5.47 5.34
N PHE A 16 7.57 4.70 4.45
CA PHE A 16 7.01 3.39 4.77
C PHE A 16 8.03 2.47 5.42
N PHE A 17 9.26 2.42 4.90
CA PHE A 17 10.31 1.56 5.46
C PHE A 17 10.99 2.19 6.68
N SER A 18 11.21 3.51 6.68
CA SER A 18 11.94 4.19 7.77
C SER A 18 11.10 4.40 9.03
N LYS A 19 9.77 4.47 8.90
CA LYS A 19 8.82 4.70 10.00
C LYS A 19 7.95 3.48 10.31
N GLU A 20 8.39 2.29 9.91
CA GLU A 20 7.70 1.01 10.17
C GLU A 20 6.23 1.00 9.69
N GLY A 21 5.93 1.55 8.52
CA GLY A 21 4.58 1.79 8.01
C GLY A 21 3.75 0.55 7.63
N ASN A 22 4.33 -0.65 7.70
CA ASN A 22 3.71 -1.89 7.28
C ASN A 22 2.33 -2.11 7.93
N GLY A 23 1.27 -2.16 7.11
CA GLY A 23 -0.12 -2.41 7.53
C GLY A 23 -0.80 -1.28 8.30
N LYS A 24 -0.19 -0.08 8.41
CA LYS A 24 -0.76 1.04 9.20
C LYS A 24 -0.54 2.44 8.61
N MET A 25 0.36 2.60 7.64
CA MET A 25 0.63 3.90 7.02
C MET A 25 -0.36 4.16 5.88
N TRP A 26 -0.98 5.33 5.93
CA TRP A 26 -1.79 5.85 4.83
C TRP A 26 -0.88 6.45 3.77
N LEU A 27 -1.02 6.00 2.54
CA LEU A 27 -0.14 6.34 1.43
C LEU A 27 -0.97 6.94 0.29
N THR A 28 -0.40 7.90 -0.43
CA THR A 28 -0.91 8.30 -1.73
C THR A 28 -0.71 7.17 -2.75
N THR A 29 -1.37 7.24 -3.91
CA THR A 29 -1.09 6.33 -5.04
C THR A 29 0.40 6.30 -5.37
N LYS A 30 1.03 7.48 -5.49
CA LYS A 30 2.45 7.62 -5.80
C LYS A 30 3.32 6.90 -4.77
N ALA A 31 3.11 7.18 -3.48
CA ALA A 31 3.89 6.56 -2.42
C ALA A 31 3.68 5.04 -2.37
N THR A 32 2.47 4.56 -2.67
CA THR A 32 2.14 3.13 -2.78
C THR A 32 2.95 2.46 -3.89
N LEU A 33 3.00 3.05 -5.07
CA LEU A 33 3.79 2.54 -6.20
C LEU A 33 5.31 2.54 -5.89
N GLU A 34 5.79 3.56 -5.18
CA GLU A 34 7.16 3.61 -4.68
C GLU A 34 7.44 2.47 -3.68
N VAL A 35 6.52 2.19 -2.76
CA VAL A 35 6.61 1.06 -1.82
C VAL A 35 6.66 -0.27 -2.57
N VAL A 36 5.79 -0.48 -3.56
CA VAL A 36 5.80 -1.70 -4.39
C VAL A 36 7.15 -1.87 -5.08
N SER A 37 7.68 -0.81 -5.70
CA SER A 37 9.00 -0.84 -6.34
C SER A 37 10.14 -1.16 -5.36
N LEU A 38 10.14 -0.53 -4.19
CA LEU A 38 11.15 -0.73 -3.15
C LEU A 38 11.05 -2.13 -2.53
N ALA A 39 9.84 -2.64 -2.32
CA ALA A 39 9.60 -3.99 -1.84
C ALA A 39 10.16 -5.04 -2.83
N THR A 40 9.90 -4.87 -4.13
CA THR A 40 10.48 -5.71 -5.18
C THR A 40 12.01 -5.72 -5.13
N LYS A 41 12.65 -4.54 -5.05
CA LYS A 41 14.11 -4.42 -4.93
C LYS A 41 14.68 -5.10 -3.68
N LYS A 42 13.88 -5.19 -2.61
CA LYS A 42 14.25 -5.84 -1.34
C LYS A 42 13.90 -7.33 -1.30
N GLY A 43 13.29 -7.89 -2.35
CA GLY A 43 12.81 -9.27 -2.36
C GLY A 43 11.68 -9.50 -1.36
N LEU A 44 10.77 -8.53 -1.22
CA LEU A 44 9.62 -8.58 -0.33
C LEU A 44 8.34 -8.61 -1.16
N ALA A 45 7.49 -9.62 -0.93
CA ALA A 45 6.19 -9.71 -1.57
C ALA A 45 5.20 -8.72 -0.94
N ILE A 46 4.36 -8.12 -1.77
CA ILE A 46 3.15 -7.44 -1.31
C ILE A 46 2.10 -8.50 -0.97
N SER A 47 1.69 -8.56 0.30
CA SER A 47 0.66 -9.49 0.76
C SER A 47 -0.74 -8.89 0.63
N LYS A 48 -0.87 -7.58 0.84
CA LYS A 48 -2.16 -6.89 0.71
C LYS A 48 -1.97 -5.42 0.32
N ILE A 49 -2.87 -4.89 -0.50
CA ILE A 49 -3.09 -3.45 -0.65
C ILE A 49 -4.58 -3.20 -0.45
N GLU A 50 -4.91 -2.27 0.44
CA GLU A 50 -6.28 -1.81 0.67
C GLU A 50 -6.39 -0.39 0.13
N GLY A 51 -7.28 -0.17 -0.84
CA GLY A 51 -7.61 1.11 -1.43
C GLY A 51 -8.81 1.77 -0.76
N PHE A 52 -8.78 3.09 -0.71
CA PHE A 52 -9.77 3.94 -0.06
C PHE A 52 -10.02 5.19 -0.90
N ILE A 53 -11.21 5.76 -0.73
CA ILE A 53 -11.52 7.12 -1.19
C ILE A 53 -11.33 8.07 0.00
N TRP A 54 -10.49 9.09 -0.16
CA TRP A 54 -10.26 10.12 0.86
C TRP A 54 -11.19 11.32 0.65
N HIS A 55 -12.22 11.39 1.49
CA HIS A 55 -13.13 12.52 1.58
C HIS A 55 -12.48 13.67 2.36
N LYS A 56 -11.67 14.49 1.66
CA LYS A 56 -10.85 15.58 2.24
C LYS A 56 -11.66 16.64 2.99
N ASP A 57 -12.88 16.89 2.55
CA ASP A 57 -13.81 17.86 3.10
C ASP A 57 -14.28 17.47 4.52
N VAL A 58 -14.45 16.18 4.78
CA VAL A 58 -14.88 15.64 6.08
C VAL A 58 -13.79 14.88 6.83
N GLY A 59 -12.60 14.74 6.25
CA GLY A 59 -11.45 14.06 6.85
C GLY A 59 -11.70 12.57 7.10
N ARG A 60 -12.35 11.87 6.17
CA ARG A 60 -12.71 10.45 6.30
C ARG A 60 -12.18 9.62 5.14
N PHE A 61 -11.86 8.36 5.42
CA PHE A 61 -11.53 7.36 4.42
C PHE A 61 -12.69 6.39 4.27
N GLU A 62 -13.17 6.22 3.05
CA GLU A 62 -14.17 5.22 2.70
C GLU A 62 -13.45 3.95 2.26
N ALA A 63 -13.62 2.87 3.04
CA ALA A 63 -13.07 1.56 2.69
C ALA A 63 -13.88 0.93 1.55
N ARG A 64 -13.18 0.31 0.60
CA ARG A 64 -13.74 -0.22 -0.63
C ARG A 64 -13.37 -1.68 -0.78
N LEU A 65 -14.35 -2.57 -0.63
CA LEU A 65 -14.13 -4.02 -0.75
C LEU A 65 -13.73 -4.44 -2.17
N ASP A 66 -14.06 -3.60 -3.15
CA ASP A 66 -13.68 -3.70 -4.55
C ASP A 66 -12.24 -3.23 -4.83
N ALA A 67 -11.56 -2.59 -3.87
CA ALA A 67 -10.18 -2.10 -3.98
C ALA A 67 -9.26 -2.85 -2.99
N ILE A 68 -9.29 -4.18 -3.02
CA ILE A 68 -8.40 -5.02 -2.21
C ILE A 68 -7.59 -5.91 -3.13
N PHE A 69 -6.29 -5.67 -3.18
CA PHE A 69 -5.33 -6.63 -3.71
C PHE A 69 -4.94 -7.61 -2.62
N GLU A 70 -5.11 -8.91 -2.87
CA GLU A 70 -4.51 -9.98 -2.07
C GLU A 70 -3.39 -10.66 -2.85
N GLY A 71 -2.23 -10.73 -2.23
CA GLY A 71 -1.01 -11.25 -2.84
C GLY A 71 -0.39 -12.42 -2.06
N LEU A 72 0.89 -12.64 -2.30
CA LEU A 72 1.63 -13.73 -1.65
C LEU A 72 1.90 -13.47 -0.16
N VAL A 73 1.87 -14.54 0.61
CA VAL A 73 2.23 -14.55 2.04
C VAL A 73 3.58 -15.24 2.25
N ASN A 74 4.26 -14.90 3.34
CA ASN A 74 5.58 -15.43 3.63
C ASN A 74 5.57 -16.91 4.07
N PRO A 75 6.70 -17.62 3.85
CA PRO A 75 7.87 -17.20 3.08
C PRO A 75 7.67 -17.46 1.58
N VAL A 76 8.01 -16.48 0.74
CA VAL A 76 8.12 -16.68 -0.71
C VAL A 76 9.55 -17.08 -1.05
N LYS A 77 9.73 -18.27 -1.64
CA LYS A 77 11.07 -18.85 -1.89
C LYS A 77 11.64 -18.50 -3.26
N VAL A 78 10.78 -18.19 -4.22
CA VAL A 78 11.17 -17.98 -5.62
C VAL A 78 11.14 -16.48 -5.91
N PRO A 79 12.26 -15.85 -6.29
CA PRO A 79 12.30 -14.43 -6.60
C PRO A 79 11.35 -14.00 -7.72
N ASP A 80 11.15 -14.85 -8.73
CA ASP A 80 10.24 -14.56 -9.85
C ASP A 80 8.77 -14.49 -9.40
N ASP A 81 8.38 -15.29 -8.39
CA ASP A 81 7.03 -15.20 -7.81
C ASP A 81 6.81 -13.86 -7.13
N ILE A 82 7.83 -13.30 -6.48
CA ILE A 82 7.79 -11.96 -5.87
C ILE A 82 7.64 -10.89 -6.94
N ASN A 83 8.43 -10.97 -8.02
CA ASN A 83 8.37 -10.01 -9.12
C ASN A 83 6.98 -10.03 -9.77
N ASN A 84 6.46 -11.22 -10.10
CA ASN A 84 5.14 -11.36 -10.71
C ASN A 84 4.01 -10.87 -9.79
N ASN A 85 4.08 -11.20 -8.49
CA ASN A 85 3.12 -10.72 -7.49
C ASN A 85 3.12 -9.19 -7.39
N ASN A 86 4.30 -8.58 -7.31
CA ASN A 86 4.42 -7.14 -7.14
C ASN A 86 4.06 -6.38 -8.43
N THR A 87 4.27 -6.97 -9.61
CA THR A 87 3.72 -6.43 -10.87
C THR A 87 2.20 -6.37 -10.84
N ARG A 88 1.53 -7.45 -10.40
CA ARG A 88 0.07 -7.45 -10.23
C ARG A 88 -0.41 -6.45 -9.18
N ALA A 89 0.32 -6.31 -8.07
CA ALA A 89 0.01 -5.34 -7.04
C ALA A 89 0.09 -3.89 -7.58
N LYS A 90 1.10 -3.61 -8.41
CA LYS A 90 1.24 -2.34 -9.13
C LYS A 90 0.03 -2.11 -10.06
N GLU A 91 -0.29 -3.08 -10.92
CA GLU A 91 -1.40 -2.97 -11.88
C GLU A 91 -2.74 -2.73 -11.18
N SER A 92 -3.02 -3.49 -10.10
CA SER A 92 -4.20 -3.31 -9.27
C SER A 92 -4.26 -1.90 -8.65
N THR A 93 -3.14 -1.37 -8.16
CA THR A 93 -3.08 -0.01 -7.61
C THR A 93 -3.35 1.06 -8.67
N GLU A 94 -2.82 0.88 -9.88
CA GLU A 94 -3.05 1.78 -11.01
C GLU A 94 -4.52 1.75 -11.47
N GLU A 95 -5.14 0.56 -11.51
CA GLU A 95 -6.57 0.39 -11.78
C GLU A 95 -7.44 1.07 -10.72
N ASP A 96 -7.20 0.79 -9.44
CA ASP A 96 -7.93 1.39 -8.32
C ASP A 96 -7.84 2.93 -8.34
N ALA A 97 -6.64 3.46 -8.61
CA ALA A 97 -6.43 4.90 -8.77
C ALA A 97 -7.23 5.49 -9.92
N SER A 98 -7.34 4.77 -11.05
CA SER A 98 -8.17 5.19 -12.19
C SER A 98 -9.67 5.20 -11.87
N LEU A 99 -10.10 4.40 -10.89
CA LEU A 99 -11.47 4.33 -10.39
C LEU A 99 -11.75 5.36 -9.25
N GLY A 100 -10.76 6.17 -8.88
CA GLY A 100 -10.93 7.26 -7.91
C GLY A 100 -10.46 6.93 -6.48
N HIS A 101 -9.80 5.79 -6.25
CA HIS A 101 -9.18 5.50 -4.97
C HIS A 101 -7.84 6.26 -4.85
N ASP A 102 -7.74 7.16 -3.87
CA ASP A 102 -6.61 8.09 -3.73
C ASP A 102 -5.82 7.92 -2.42
N ALA A 103 -6.16 6.92 -1.61
CA ALA A 103 -5.45 6.56 -0.39
C ALA A 103 -5.34 5.04 -0.24
N PHE A 104 -4.20 4.56 0.26
CA PHE A 104 -3.90 3.13 0.36
C PHE A 104 -3.19 2.75 1.65
N ILE A 105 -3.36 1.50 2.09
CA ILE A 105 -2.55 0.85 3.12
C ILE A 105 -1.91 -0.39 2.50
N VAL A 106 -0.58 -0.52 2.66
CA VAL A 106 0.19 -1.65 2.13
C VAL A 106 0.63 -2.57 3.25
N THR A 107 0.41 -3.87 3.07
CA THR A 107 1.00 -4.93 3.89
C THR A 107 2.02 -5.69 3.06
N ILE A 108 3.27 -5.66 3.49
CA ILE A 108 4.35 -6.48 2.95
C ILE A 108 4.55 -7.74 3.78
N ALA A 109 5.02 -8.79 3.12
CA ALA A 109 5.41 -10.01 3.75
C ALA A 109 6.68 -9.75 4.60
N SER A 110 6.52 -9.55 5.91
CA SER A 110 7.65 -9.43 6.85
C SER A 110 8.12 -10.82 7.32
N ARG A 111 9.44 -11.04 7.39
CA ARG A 111 9.98 -12.23 8.05
C ARG A 111 9.72 -12.05 9.55
N LYS A 112 8.98 -12.98 10.16
CA LYS A 112 9.01 -13.15 11.62
C LYS A 112 10.38 -13.64 12.06
#